data_AF-A0A967R1A3-F1
#
_entry.id   AF-A0A967R1A3-F1
#
_cell.length_a   1.000
_cell.length_b   1.000
_cell.length_c   1.000
_cell.angle_alpha   90.00
_cell.angle_beta   90.00
_cell.angle_gamma   90.00
#
_symmetry.space_group_name_H-M   'P 1'
#
loop_
_entity.id
_entity.type
_entity.pdbx_description
1 polymer ?
#
loop_
_entity_poly.entity_id
_entity_poly.type
_entity_poly.pdbx_seq_one_letter_code
_entity_poly.pdbx_strand_id
1 'polypeptide(L)' 'LFPAEVAATDGLWFGGVSILKDRVRADLRFRLDEGKWRRFTLKARFVGCSDEGHCYPAREIVVPVDRTETQQ' A
#
# COMPACT_ATOMS: atom_id res chain seq x y z
N LEU A 1 8.00 4.96 -6.75
CA LEU A 1 7.21 5.22 -7.98
C LEU A 1 6.11 4.17 -7.98
N PHE A 2 4.83 4.58 -7.93
CA PHE A 2 3.72 3.62 -8.00
C PHE A 2 3.65 3.01 -9.42
N PRO A 3 3.20 1.75 -9.58
CA PRO A 3 3.08 1.12 -10.89
C PRO A 3 2.01 1.82 -11.75
N ALA A 4 1.94 1.44 -13.03
CA ALA A 4 1.03 2.02 -14.02
C ALA A 4 -0.39 2.13 -13.47
N GLU A 5 -0.84 3.36 -13.34
CA GLU A 5 -2.11 3.75 -12.77
C GLU A 5 -3.20 3.61 -13.84
N VAL A 6 -4.22 2.80 -13.58
CA VAL A 6 -5.40 2.78 -14.45
C VAL A 6 -6.41 3.74 -13.85
N ALA A 7 -6.60 4.88 -14.51
CA ALA A 7 -7.72 5.76 -14.18
C ALA A 7 -9.02 4.98 -14.40
N ALA A 8 -9.79 4.78 -13.33
CA ALA A 8 -11.04 4.05 -13.37
C ALA A 8 -12.10 4.85 -12.63
N THR A 9 -13.13 5.27 -13.35
CA THR A 9 -14.32 5.81 -12.74
C THR A 9 -15.12 4.64 -12.17
N ASP A 10 -15.02 4.45 -10.86
CA ASP A 10 -16.08 3.79 -10.12
C ASP A 10 -17.26 4.76 -10.14
N GLY A 11 -18.19 4.54 -11.06
CA GLY A 11 -19.30 5.44 -11.31
C GLY A 11 -20.36 5.49 -10.21
N LEU A 12 -20.26 4.74 -9.11
CA LEU A 12 -21.34 4.68 -8.11
C LEU A 12 -20.92 4.76 -6.62
N TRP A 13 -19.67 4.48 -6.23
CA TRP A 13 -19.25 4.41 -4.82
C TRP A 13 -18.05 5.30 -4.44
N PHE A 14 -17.06 5.48 -5.32
CA PHE A 14 -15.83 6.23 -5.03
C PHE A 14 -15.51 7.36 -6.04
N GLY A 15 -16.24 7.46 -7.17
CA GLY A 15 -16.01 8.50 -8.18
C GLY A 15 -14.76 8.26 -9.04
N GLY A 16 -14.07 9.33 -9.45
CA GLY A 16 -12.83 9.23 -10.22
C GLY A 16 -11.68 8.75 -9.34
N VAL A 17 -11.38 7.46 -9.39
CA VAL A 17 -10.29 6.85 -8.63
C VAL A 17 -9.26 6.22 -9.55
N SER A 18 -8.11 5.94 -8.98
CA SER A 18 -7.02 5.27 -9.67
C SER A 18 -6.89 3.87 -9.13
N ILE A 19 -7.13 2.89 -9.99
CA ILE A 19 -7.07 1.47 -9.64
C ILE A 19 -5.75 0.91 -10.13
N LEU A 20 -5.07 0.19 -9.24
CA LEU A 20 -3.86 -0.55 -9.56
C LEU A 20 -4.23 -2.02 -9.80
N LYS A 21 -3.82 -2.56 -10.95
CA LYS A 21 -4.04 -3.97 -11.32
C LYS A 21 -2.75 -4.79 -11.18
N ASP A 22 -2.91 -6.11 -11.20
CA ASP A 22 -1.85 -7.11 -11.14
C ASP A 22 -1.01 -7.07 -9.86
N ARG A 23 0.04 -6.24 -9.83
CA ARG A 23 0.99 -6.16 -8.71
C ARG A 23 1.25 -4.72 -8.32
N VAL A 24 0.95 -4.42 -7.06
CA VAL A 24 1.26 -3.13 -6.43
C VAL A 24 2.61 -3.20 -5.72
N ARG A 25 3.51 -2.27 -6.04
CA ARG A 25 4.76 -2.05 -5.32
C ARG A 25 4.83 -0.61 -4.85
N ALA A 26 5.14 -0.41 -3.57
CA ALA A 26 5.38 0.90 -2.98
C ALA A 26 6.77 0.93 -2.37
N ASP A 27 7.69 1.66 -3.00
CA ASP A 27 9.02 1.90 -2.44
C ASP A 27 8.96 3.12 -1.50
N LEU A 28 9.17 2.87 -0.21
CA LEU A 28 9.14 3.90 0.83
C LEU A 28 10.57 4.28 1.23
N ARG A 29 10.84 5.58 1.33
CA ARG A 29 12.12 6.10 1.83
C ARG A 29 11.89 6.82 3.14
N PHE A 30 12.52 6.33 4.20
CA PHE A 30 12.41 6.91 5.53
C PHE A 30 13.67 7.73 5.84
N ARG A 31 13.48 8.94 6.36
CA ARG A 31 14.56 9.68 7.04
C ARG A 31 14.39 9.43 8.52
N LEU A 32 15.36 8.76 9.12
CA LEU A 32 15.33 8.37 10.52
C LEU A 32 16.54 9.01 11.21
N ASP A 33 16.30 9.68 12.33
CA ASP A 33 17.36 10.29 13.13
C ASP A 33 18.34 9.21 13.61
N GLU A 34 19.64 9.43 13.39
CA GLU A 34 20.69 8.49 13.79
C GLU A 34 20.62 8.20 15.30
N GLY A 35 20.70 6.90 15.64
CA GLY A 35 20.71 6.44 17.03
C GLY A 35 19.35 6.46 17.77
N LYS A 36 18.30 7.06 17.20
CA LYS A 36 16.99 7.20 17.88
C LYS A 36 15.96 6.11 17.57
N TRP A 37 16.23 5.23 16.62
CA TRP A 37 15.30 4.18 16.24
C TRP A 37 15.95 2.80 16.24
N ARG A 38 15.20 1.82 16.75
CA ARG A 38 15.59 0.39 16.76
C ARG A 38 14.61 -0.46 15.95
N ARG A 39 13.32 -0.18 16.10
CA ARG A 39 12.19 -0.89 15.51
C ARG A 39 11.05 0.08 15.28
N PHE A 40 10.37 -0.04 14.15
CA PHE A 40 9.07 0.59 13.93
C PHE A 40 8.15 -0.37 13.17
N THR A 41 6.86 -0.06 13.09
CA THR A 41 5.90 -0.85 12.34
C THR A 41 5.31 -0.01 11.21
N LEU A 42 5.25 -0.61 10.02
CA LEU A 42 4.53 -0.05 8.89
C LEU A 42 3.13 -0.67 8.86
N LYS A 43 2.10 0.17 8.99
CA LYS A 43 0.71 -0.25 8.79
C LYS A 43 0.29 0.12 7.37
N ALA A 44 -0.11 -0.87 6.58
CA ALA A 44 -0.65 -0.65 5.25
C ALA A 44 -2.13 -1.04 5.25
N ARG A 45 -3.00 -0.09 4.86
CA ARG A 45 -4.44 -0.30 4.71
C ARG A 45 -4.82 -0.17 3.25
N PHE A 46 -5.59 -1.13 2.74
CA PHE A 46 -5.97 -1.17 1.33
C PHE A 46 -7.35 -1.82 1.17
N VAL A 47 -8.02 -1.46 0.08
CA VAL A 47 -9.29 -2.02 -0.36
C VAL A 47 -9.13 -2.48 -1.81
N GLY A 48 -9.87 -3.50 -2.19
CA GLY A 48 -9.90 -3.98 -3.57
C GLY A 48 -11.31 -4.38 -3.95
N CYS A 49 -11.58 -4.35 -5.26
CA CYS A 49 -12.83 -4.83 -5.84
C CYS A 49 -12.51 -5.86 -6.94
N SER A 50 -13.43 -6.79 -7.18
CA SER A 50 -13.36 -7.67 -8.33
C SER A 50 -13.82 -6.95 -9.59
N ASP A 51 -13.39 -7.43 -10.76
CA ASP A 51 -13.86 -6.93 -12.06
C ASP A 51 -15.37 -7.19 -12.29
N GLU A 52 -15.99 -8.05 -11.48
CA GLU A 52 -17.44 -8.32 -11.48
C GLU A 52 -18.24 -7.31 -10.63
N GLY A 53 -17.58 -6.32 -10.02
CA GLY A 53 -18.22 -5.26 -9.24
C GLY A 53 -18.39 -5.54 -7.75
N HIS A 54 -17.78 -6.61 -7.22
CA HIS A 54 -17.81 -6.90 -5.78
C HIS A 54 -16.63 -6.22 -5.07
N CYS A 55 -16.91 -5.28 -4.17
CA CYS A 55 -15.89 -4.66 -3.33
C CYS A 55 -15.74 -5.40 -2.00
N TYR A 56 -14.49 -5.69 -1.63
CA TYR A 56 -14.17 -6.35 -0.37
C TYR A 56 -14.01 -5.32 0.76
N PRO A 57 -14.20 -5.71 2.03
CA PRO A 57 -13.89 -4.84 3.16
C PRO A 57 -12.42 -4.41 3.19
N ALA A 58 -12.15 -3.25 3.78
CA ALA A 58 -10.79 -2.76 3.96
C ALA A 58 -9.95 -3.74 4.79
N ARG A 59 -8.74 -4.04 4.30
CA ARG A 59 -7.76 -4.88 5.00
C ARG A 59 -6.62 -4.04 5.52
N GLU A 60 -6.05 -4.47 6.64
CA GLU A 60 -4.85 -3.89 7.23
C GLU A 60 -3.78 -4.98 7.40
N ILE A 61 -2.54 -4.65 7.07
CA ILE A 61 -1.37 -5.48 7.38
C ILE A 61 -0.36 -4.64 8.17
N VAL A 62 0.37 -5.32 9.06
CA VAL A 62 1.42 -4.72 9.88
C VAL A 62 2.75 -5.38 9.54
N VAL A 63 3.72 -4.59 9.10
CA VAL A 63 5.06 -5.06 8.76
C VAL A 63 6.04 -4.48 9.80
N PRO A 64 6.68 -5.31 10.64
CA PRO A 64 7.75 -4.84 11.49
C PRO A 64 8.96 -4.46 10.64
N VAL A 65 9.59 -3.34 10.96
CA VAL A 65 10.82 -2.87 10.32
C VAL A 65 11.87 -2.73 11.41
N ASP A 66 12.90 -3.56 11.31
CA ASP A 66 14.03 -3.59 12.22
C ASP A 66 15.29 -3.13 11.51
N ARG A 67 16.13 -2.37 12.23
CA ARG A 67 17.40 -1.85 11.69
C ARG A 67 18.38 -2.96 11.27
N THR A 68 18.22 -4.17 11.80
CA THR A 68 19.12 -5.31 11.56
C THR A 68 18.78 -6.16 10.34
N GLU A 69 17.67 -5.89 9.65
CA GLU A 69 17.23 -6.71 8.52
C GLU A 69 17.42 -5.93 7.20
N THR A 70 18.69 -5.76 6.81
CA THR A 70 19.00 -5.50 5.40
C THR A 70 18.88 -6.84 4.69
N GLN A 71 17.86 -6.93 3.83
CA GLN A 71 17.47 -8.08 3.02
C GLN A 71 18.69 -8.74 2.34
N GLN A 72 18.80 -10.06 2.46
CA GLN A 72 19.49 -10.91 1.47
C GLN A 72 18.65 -10.99 0.20
#